data_AF-A0A0G0Z0W0-F1
#
_entry.id   AF-A0A0G0Z0W0-F1
#
_cell.length_a   1.000
_cell.length_b   1.000
_cell.length_c   1.000
_cell.angle_alpha   90.00
_cell.angle_beta   90.00
_cell.angle_gamma   90.00
#
_symmetry.space_group_name_H-M   'P 1'
#
loop_
_entity.id
_entity.type
_entity.pdbx_description
1 polymer ?
#
loop_
_entity_poly.entity_id
_entity_poly.type
_entity_poly.pdbx_seq_one_letter_code
_entity_poly.pdbx_strand_id
1 'polypeptide(L)'
;MTYTATITSKRQITLPASLFSELGLKKGQKLTITKRGDELVMKSALSAMYRLYGSVKLPEKYKGMDIDEMIEKAKMEHFSKKKI
;
A
#
# COMPACT_ATOMS: atom_id res chain seq x y z
N MET A 1 -3.87 25.40 -5.53
CA MET A 1 -5.35 25.42 -5.42
C MET A 1 -5.73 25.07 -3.99
N THR A 2 -6.76 25.71 -3.45
CA THR A 2 -7.27 25.44 -2.09
C THR A 2 -8.70 24.95 -2.20
N TYR A 3 -9.00 23.84 -1.54
CA TYR A 3 -10.34 23.26 -1.47
C TYR A 3 -10.81 23.25 -0.02
N THR A 4 -12.07 23.62 0.20
CA THR A 4 -12.73 23.42 1.49
C THR A 4 -13.49 22.10 1.45
N ALA A 5 -13.34 21.28 2.50
CA ALA A 5 -14.02 20.01 2.63
C ALA A 5 -14.77 19.95 3.97
N THR A 6 -15.90 19.24 3.98
CA THR A 6 -16.73 19.07 5.18
C THR A 6 -16.45 17.71 5.81
N ILE A 7 -16.34 17.69 7.15
CA ILE A 7 -16.33 16.45 7.93
C ILE A 7 -17.78 16.04 8.18
N THR A 8 -18.15 14.84 7.75
CA THR A 8 -19.51 14.31 7.96
C THR A 8 -19.73 13.91 9.43
N SER A 9 -20.98 13.65 9.82
CA SER A 9 -21.31 13.13 11.16
C SER A 9 -20.60 11.82 11.50
N LYS A 10 -20.23 11.03 10.48
CA LYS A 10 -19.45 9.79 10.60
C LYS A 10 -17.94 10.03 10.60
N ARG A 11 -17.50 11.28 10.73
CA ARG A 11 -16.08 11.69 10.74
C ARG A 11 -15.35 11.36 9.43
N GLN A 12 -16.05 11.38 8.31
CA GLN A 12 -15.46 11.18 6.98
C GLN A 12 -15.18 12.53 6.34
N ILE A 13 -14.04 12.66 5.65
CA ILE A 13 -13.70 13.84 4.86
C ILE A 13 -14.16 13.60 3.42
N THR A 14 -15.02 14.47 2.89
CA THR A 14 -15.45 14.39 1.49
C THR A 14 -14.45 15.10 0.59
N LEU A 15 -13.94 14.40 -0.42
CA LEU A 15 -13.07 14.98 -1.45
C LEU A 15 -13.92 15.52 -2.61
N PRO A 16 -13.73 16.78 -3.04
CA PRO A 16 -14.32 17.30 -4.27
C PRO A 16 -13.95 16.42 -5.48
N ALA A 17 -14.87 16.28 -6.42
CA ALA A 17 -14.71 15.38 -7.57
C ALA A 17 -13.48 15.72 -8.44
N SER A 18 -13.19 17.00 -8.61
CA SER A 18 -12.00 17.47 -9.35
C SER A 18 -10.71 17.00 -8.69
N LEU A 19 -10.57 17.19 -7.38
CA LEU A 19 -9.40 16.76 -6.61
C LEU A 19 -9.25 15.24 -6.60
N PHE A 20 -10.35 14.50 -6.49
CA PHE A 20 -10.33 13.03 -6.52
C PHE A 20 -9.77 12.49 -7.84
N SER A 21 -10.21 13.07 -8.96
CA SER A 21 -9.76 12.71 -10.31
C SER A 21 -8.32 13.13 -10.57
N GLU A 22 -7.93 14.35 -10.19
CA GLU A 22 -6.56 14.87 -10.36
C GLU A 22 -5.52 14.03 -9.62
N LEU A 23 -5.86 13.55 -8.41
CA LEU A 23 -5.01 12.68 -7.62
C LEU A 23 -5.00 11.22 -8.10
N GLY A 24 -5.78 10.87 -9.15
CA GLY A 24 -5.86 9.52 -9.69
C GLY A 24 -6.36 8.49 -8.69
N LEU A 25 -7.15 8.91 -7.69
CA LEU A 25 -7.64 8.03 -6.64
C LEU A 25 -8.76 7.11 -7.16
N LYS A 26 -8.87 5.93 -6.54
CA LYS A 26 -9.94 4.97 -6.83
C LYS A 26 -10.81 4.74 -5.60
N LYS A 27 -12.10 4.45 -5.82
CA LYS A 27 -13.02 4.08 -4.73
C LYS A 27 -12.47 2.84 -4.01
N GLY A 28 -12.49 2.86 -2.68
CA GLY A 28 -11.95 1.78 -1.84
C GLY A 28 -10.41 1.73 -1.75
N GLN A 29 -9.69 2.64 -2.41
CA GLN A 29 -8.23 2.72 -2.29
C GLN A 29 -7.83 3.08 -0.86
N LYS A 30 -6.90 2.32 -0.29
CA LYS A 30 -6.35 2.60 1.03
C LYS A 30 -5.31 3.72 0.97
N LEU A 31 -5.42 4.67 1.90
CA LEU A 31 -4.47 5.75 2.09
C LEU A 31 -3.82 5.65 3.47
N THR A 32 -2.56 6.02 3.56
CA THR A 32 -1.87 6.26 4.82
C THR A 32 -2.04 7.72 5.22
N ILE A 33 -2.40 7.96 6.48
CA ILE A 33 -2.54 9.29 7.06
C ILE A 33 -1.42 9.49 8.07
N THR A 34 -0.71 10.61 7.99
CA THR A 34 0.33 10.99 8.96
C THR A 34 0.09 12.40 9.44
N LYS A 35 0.05 12.60 10.76
CA LYS A 35 0.00 13.93 11.38
C LYS A 35 1.40 14.55 11.40
N ARG A 36 1.53 15.79 10.93
CA ARG A 36 2.76 16.58 10.96
C ARG A 36 2.44 17.96 11.53
N GLY A 37 2.63 18.13 12.84
CA GLY A 37 2.16 19.33 13.54
C GLY A 37 0.64 19.46 13.39
N ASP A 38 0.21 20.55 12.75
CA ASP A 38 -1.20 20.86 12.49
C ASP A 38 -1.69 20.36 11.11
N GLU A 39 -0.83 19.67 10.36
CA GLU A 39 -1.16 19.15 9.04
C GLU A 39 -1.49 17.65 9.09
N LEU A 40 -2.45 17.24 8.26
CA LEU A 40 -2.70 15.83 7.93
C LEU A 40 -2.22 15.57 6.51
N VAL A 41 -1.18 14.73 6.38
CA VAL A 41 -0.65 14.31 5.08
C VAL A 41 -1.19 12.94 4.74
N MET A 42 -1.91 12.86 3.62
CA MET A 42 -2.44 11.61 3.07
C MET A 42 -1.61 11.15 1.87
N LYS A 43 -1.29 9.87 1.81
CA LYS A 43 -0.56 9.25 0.68
C LYS A 43 -1.17 7.91 0.32
N SER A 44 -1.03 7.47 -0.92
CA SER A 44 -1.44 6.11 -1.28
C SER A 44 -0.66 5.08 -0.45
N ALA A 45 -1.36 4.09 0.10
CA ALA A 45 -0.73 3.03 0.88
C ALA A 45 0.25 2.21 0.02
N LEU A 46 -0.05 2.06 -1.27
CA LEU A 46 0.83 1.43 -2.25
C LEU A 46 2.17 2.17 -2.42
N SER A 47 2.21 3.49 -2.21
CA SER A 47 3.45 4.26 -2.31
C SER A 47 4.50 3.83 -1.28
N ALA A 48 4.07 3.31 -0.13
CA ALA A 48 5.00 2.73 0.84
C ALA A 48 5.61 1.42 0.31
N MET A 49 4.78 0.55 -0.28
CA MET A 49 5.24 -0.68 -0.95
C MET A 49 6.20 -0.40 -2.11
N TYR A 50 5.91 0.57 -2.98
CA TYR A 50 6.80 0.92 -4.10
C TYR A 50 8.18 1.42 -3.63
N ARG A 51 8.25 2.15 -2.50
CA ARG A 51 9.55 2.54 -1.90
C ARG A 51 10.36 1.34 -1.40
N LEU A 52 9.68 0.27 -1.00
CA LEU A 52 10.32 -0.97 -0.53
C LEU A 52 10.72 -1.90 -1.67
N TYR A 53 10.02 -1.84 -2.81
CA TYR A 53 10.20 -2.76 -3.94
C TYR A 53 11.63 -2.79 -4.52
N GLY A 54 12.42 -1.72 -4.37
CA GLY A 54 13.82 -1.66 -4.79
C GLY A 54 14.86 -1.74 -3.66
N SER A 55 14.44 -1.68 -2.39
CA SER A 55 15.36 -1.70 -1.24
C SER A 55 15.50 -3.09 -0.59
N VAL A 56 14.62 -4.03 -0.95
CA VAL A 56 14.71 -5.42 -0.52
C VAL A 56 15.47 -6.20 -1.59
N LYS A 57 16.71 -6.64 -1.27
CA LYS A 57 17.49 -7.50 -2.16
C LYS A 57 16.82 -8.88 -2.24
N LEU A 58 16.72 -9.43 -3.45
CA LEU A 58 16.28 -10.80 -3.65
C LEU A 58 17.27 -11.75 -2.94
N PRO A 59 16.82 -12.61 -2.02
CA PRO A 59 17.69 -13.60 -1.39
C PRO A 59 18.30 -14.53 -2.43
N GLU A 60 19.58 -14.88 -2.29
CA GLU A 60 20.31 -15.75 -3.24
C GLU A 60 19.57 -17.08 -3.49
N LYS A 61 18.86 -17.62 -2.49
CA LYS A 61 18.07 -18.85 -2.61
C LYS A 61 16.88 -18.79 -3.58
N TYR A 62 16.54 -17.60 -4.09
CA TYR A 62 15.47 -17.32 -5.05
C TYR A 62 15.99 -16.65 -6.34
N LYS A 63 17.31 -16.53 -6.50
CA LYS A 63 17.92 -15.88 -7.67
C LYS A 63 17.65 -16.72 -8.93
N GLY A 64 17.12 -16.07 -9.97
CA GLY A 64 16.78 -16.73 -11.23
C GLY A 64 15.48 -17.55 -11.20
N MET A 65 14.73 -17.54 -10.10
CA MET A 65 13.40 -18.13 -10.01
C MET A 65 12.35 -17.10 -10.42
N ASP A 66 11.30 -17.55 -11.09
CA ASP A 66 10.10 -16.73 -11.31
C ASP A 66 9.26 -16.63 -10.02
N ILE A 67 8.39 -15.61 -9.94
CA ILE A 67 7.54 -15.36 -8.78
C ILE A 67 6.68 -16.58 -8.42
N ASP A 68 6.13 -17.27 -9.42
CA ASP A 68 5.28 -18.43 -9.16
C ASP A 68 6.09 -19.61 -8.57
N GLU A 69 7.32 -19.81 -9.06
CA GLU A 69 8.25 -20.82 -8.53
C GLU A 69 8.68 -20.50 -7.10
N MET A 70 8.90 -19.21 -6.80
CA MET A 70 9.22 -18.75 -5.44
C MET A 70 8.06 -19.03 -4.47
N ILE A 71 6.82 -18.80 -4.90
CA ILE A 71 5.61 -19.05 -4.10
C ILE A 71 5.46 -20.55 -3.82
N GLU A 72 5.61 -21.41 -4.83
CA GLU A 72 5.48 -22.87 -4.66
C GLU A 72 6.57 -23.43 -3.74
N LYS A 73 7.83 -23.02 -3.93
CA LYS A 73 8.92 -23.42 -3.03
C LYS A 73 8.67 -22.99 -1.59
N ALA A 74 8.19 -21.76 -1.38
CA ALA A 74 7.86 -21.26 -0.04
C ALA A 74 6.72 -22.06 0.61
N LYS A 75 5.67 -22.43 -0.15
CA LYS A 75 4.59 -23.30 0.34
C LYS A 75 5.14 -24.67 0.75
N MET A 76 5.94 -25.31 -0.10
CA MET A 76 6.54 -26.62 0.19
C MET A 76 7.40 -26.58 1.45
N GLU A 77 8.27 -25.58 1.61
CA GLU A 77 9.11 -25.39 2.80
C GLU A 77 8.27 -25.17 4.08
N HIS A 78 7.16 -24.42 3.97
CA HIS A 78 6.30 -24.12 5.12
C HIS A 78 5.49 -25.34 5.57
N PHE A 79 4.92 -26.10 4.64
CA PHE A 79 4.07 -27.27 4.95
C PHE A 79 4.88 -28.54 5.25
N SER A 80 6.09 -28.69 4.71
CA SER A 80 6.98 -29.82 5.04
C SER A 80 7.50 -29.76 6.48
N LYS A 81 7.77 -28.55 7.00
CA LYS A 81 8.14 -28.34 8.42
C LYS A 81 6.99 -28.53 9.41
N LYS A 82 5.75 -28.63 8.92
CA LYS A 82 4.54 -28.85 9.72
C LYS A 82 4.15 -30.34 9.82
N LYS A 83 5.06 -31.27 9.50
CA LYS A 83 4.91 -32.67 9.91
C LYS A 83 5.29 -32.80 11.39
N ILE A 84 4.24 -33.05 12.18
CA ILE A 84 4.27 -33.62 13.54
C ILE A 84 5.15 -34.87 13.54
#